data_AF-A0A820ZXF0-F1
#
_entry.id   AF-A0A820ZXF0-F1
#
_cell.length_a   1.000
_cell.length_b   1.000
_cell.length_c   1.000
_cell.angle_alpha   90.00
_cell.angle_beta   90.00
_cell.angle_gamma   90.00
#
_symmetry.space_group_name_H-M   'P 1'
#
loop_
_entity.id
_entity.type
_entity.pdbx_description
1 polymer ?
#
loop_
_entity_poly.entity_id
_entity_poly.type
_entity_poly.pdbx_seq_one_letter_code
_entity_poly.pdbx_strand_id
1 'polypeptide(L)'
;SIETSFQIQSAGHGRIKFRTSNEKFLVPHATGHLRVVNEQISSNDAYFSIKFINRPFCIFKCDFGHIGYRNKQSRILECNKALSTLFSLEEPHDGTHSEGIIYLKGSDGVYWEILNDLSICVNGCEPSKFALELCPSHSRVVIKAPNGMYLRAEQNGSIQATCQNSRQATQWEF
;
A
#
# COMPACT_ATOMS: atom_id res chain seq x y z
N SER A 1 -18.01 -2.15 29.41
CA SER A 1 -17.62 -1.19 28.36
C SER A 1 -18.06 -1.75 27.03
N ILE A 2 -18.45 -0.90 26.08
CA ILE A 2 -18.67 -1.35 24.69
C ILE A 2 -17.29 -1.46 24.06
N GLU A 3 -17.02 -2.59 23.44
CA GLU A 3 -15.74 -2.83 22.78
C GLU A 3 -15.79 -2.31 21.34
N THR A 4 -14.86 -1.42 21.02
CA THR A 4 -14.87 -0.66 19.75
C THR A 4 -13.63 -0.90 18.90
N SER A 5 -12.72 -1.78 19.34
CA SER A 5 -11.47 -2.08 18.63
C SER A 5 -11.64 -3.21 17.63
N PHE A 6 -11.04 -3.04 16.45
CA PHE A 6 -10.94 -4.06 15.42
C PHE A 6 -9.48 -4.20 15.00
N GLN A 7 -9.03 -5.43 14.78
CA GLN A 7 -7.76 -5.72 14.13
C GLN A 7 -7.96 -5.85 12.63
N ILE A 8 -7.08 -5.21 11.86
CA ILE A 8 -7.06 -5.34 10.40
C ILE A 8 -6.16 -6.53 10.04
N GLN A 9 -6.67 -7.42 9.19
CA GLN A 9 -5.89 -8.50 8.58
C GLN A 9 -5.89 -8.33 7.06
N SER A 10 -4.71 -8.30 6.45
CA SER A 10 -4.60 -8.33 4.99
C SER A 10 -5.14 -9.67 4.47
N ALA A 11 -6.02 -9.60 3.47
CA ALA A 11 -6.52 -10.73 2.70
C ALA A 11 -5.80 -10.87 1.34
N GLY A 12 -4.74 -10.07 1.13
CA GLY A 12 -4.07 -9.92 -0.17
C GLY A 12 -4.87 -9.05 -1.13
N HIS A 13 -4.24 -8.63 -2.23
CA HIS A 13 -4.90 -7.87 -3.30
C HIS A 13 -5.60 -6.59 -2.77
N GLY A 14 -4.94 -5.85 -1.87
CA GLY A 14 -5.51 -4.64 -1.27
C GLY A 14 -6.81 -4.82 -0.47
N ARG A 15 -7.23 -6.07 -0.21
CA ARG A 15 -8.40 -6.41 0.58
C ARG A 15 -8.03 -6.65 2.02
N ILE A 16 -8.97 -6.35 2.91
CA ILE A 16 -8.81 -6.58 4.35
C ILE A 16 -10.01 -7.30 4.96
N LYS A 17 -9.78 -7.90 6.12
CA LYS A 17 -10.80 -8.36 7.06
C LYS A 17 -10.69 -7.57 8.36
N PHE A 18 -11.84 -7.31 8.98
CA PHE A 18 -11.88 -6.77 10.34
C PHE A 18 -12.15 -7.92 11.32
N ARG A 19 -11.19 -8.17 12.20
CA ARG A 19 -11.33 -9.11 13.31
C ARG A 19 -11.67 -8.34 14.58
N THR A 20 -12.74 -8.76 15.23
CA THR A 20 -13.15 -8.26 16.53
C THR A 20 -12.29 -8.87 17.64
N SER A 21 -12.34 -8.28 18.82
CA SER A 21 -11.67 -8.74 20.05
C SER A 21 -12.00 -10.15 20.51
N ASN A 22 -13.22 -10.63 20.21
CA ASN A 22 -13.64 -11.99 20.52
C ASN A 22 -13.28 -12.98 19.39
N GLU A 23 -12.28 -12.62 18.58
CA GLU A 23 -11.68 -13.41 17.50
C GLU A 23 -12.62 -13.70 16.31
N LYS A 24 -13.81 -13.08 16.27
CA LYS A 24 -14.80 -13.19 15.18
C LYS A 24 -14.57 -12.13 14.10
N PHE A 25 -15.16 -12.32 12.93
CA PHE A 25 -15.01 -11.42 11.79
C PHE A 25 -16.27 -10.58 11.52
N LEU A 26 -16.05 -9.35 11.07
CA LEU A 26 -17.11 -8.48 10.55
C LEU A 26 -17.39 -8.86 9.09
N VAL A 27 -18.67 -9.01 8.73
CA VAL A 27 -19.09 -9.29 7.36
C VAL A 27 -20.28 -8.43 6.93
N PRO A 28 -20.36 -8.03 5.65
CA PRO A 28 -21.57 -7.45 5.09
C PRO A 28 -22.70 -8.48 5.06
N HIS A 29 -23.89 -8.04 5.44
CA HIS A 29 -25.13 -8.76 5.20
C HIS A 29 -25.78 -8.27 3.91
N ALA A 30 -26.55 -9.11 3.22
CA ALA A 30 -27.22 -8.76 1.96
C ALA A 30 -28.13 -7.52 2.06
N THR A 31 -28.63 -7.22 3.26
CA THR A 31 -29.47 -6.04 3.53
C THR A 31 -28.65 -4.77 3.86
N GLY A 32 -27.32 -4.80 3.71
CA GLY A 32 -26.44 -3.65 3.90
C GLY A 32 -25.94 -3.36 5.31
N HIS A 33 -26.42 -4.08 6.34
CA HIS A 33 -25.86 -3.97 7.69
C HIS A 33 -24.61 -4.83 7.86
N LEU A 34 -23.76 -4.49 8.82
CA LEU A 34 -22.59 -5.29 9.19
C LEU A 34 -22.94 -6.21 10.36
N ARG A 35 -22.47 -7.46 10.31
CA ARG A 35 -22.67 -8.45 11.39
C ARG A 35 -21.38 -9.18 11.74
N VAL A 36 -21.32 -9.72 12.95
CA VAL A 36 -20.17 -10.48 13.44
C VAL A 36 -20.45 -11.99 13.33
N VAL A 37 -19.52 -12.74 12.78
CA VAL A 37 -19.65 -14.18 12.49
C VAL A 37 -18.41 -14.96 12.90
N ASN A 38 -18.60 -16.22 13.32
CA ASN A 38 -17.52 -17.10 13.75
C ASN A 38 -16.66 -17.58 12.56
N GLU A 39 -15.48 -18.10 12.86
CA GLU A 39 -14.33 -18.48 11.99
C GLU A 39 -14.60 -19.35 10.75
N GLN A 40 -15.83 -19.81 10.49
CA GLN A 40 -16.17 -20.71 9.38
C GLN A 40 -16.61 -20.02 8.09
N ILE A 41 -16.14 -18.82 7.80
CA ILE A 41 -16.41 -18.19 6.50
C ILE A 41 -15.21 -18.38 5.60
N SER A 42 -15.26 -19.47 4.85
CA SER A 42 -14.39 -19.81 3.72
C SER A 42 -14.62 -18.92 2.49
N SER A 43 -15.53 -17.95 2.54
CA SER A 43 -15.95 -17.19 1.37
C SER A 43 -15.38 -15.77 1.33
N ASN A 44 -15.18 -15.30 0.11
CA ASN A 44 -14.81 -13.94 -0.25
C ASN A 44 -15.76 -12.85 0.31
N ASP A 45 -16.81 -13.24 1.03
CA ASP A 45 -17.87 -12.38 1.57
C ASP A 45 -17.37 -11.48 2.71
N ALA A 46 -16.24 -11.81 3.35
CA ALA A 46 -15.69 -11.02 4.46
C ALA A 46 -14.67 -9.94 4.05
N TYR A 47 -14.48 -9.72 2.74
CA TYR A 47 -13.47 -8.78 2.25
C TYR A 47 -14.03 -7.37 2.11
N PHE A 48 -13.25 -6.43 2.62
CA PHE A 48 -13.46 -5.00 2.41
C PHE A 48 -12.33 -4.47 1.52
N SER A 49 -12.67 -3.60 0.58
CA SER A 49 -11.70 -2.78 -0.13
C SER A 49 -11.41 -1.50 0.65
N ILE A 50 -10.16 -1.05 0.59
CA ILE A 50 -9.74 0.23 1.16
C ILE A 50 -9.63 1.26 0.06
N LYS A 51 -10.13 2.46 0.34
CA LYS A 51 -10.07 3.61 -0.55
C LYS A 51 -9.47 4.81 0.17
N PHE A 52 -8.50 5.48 -0.44
CA PHE A 52 -7.79 6.61 0.17
C PHE A 52 -8.36 7.95 -0.32
N ILE A 53 -9.53 8.32 0.20
CA ILE A 53 -10.33 9.45 -0.32
C ILE A 53 -9.71 10.83 0.04
N ASN A 54 -9.09 10.95 1.23
CA ASN A 54 -8.56 12.22 1.76
C ASN A 54 -7.03 12.28 1.76
N ARG A 55 -6.38 11.62 0.80
CA ARG A 55 -4.91 11.56 0.67
C ARG A 55 -4.48 11.74 -0.79
N PRO A 56 -4.69 12.92 -1.39
CA PRO A 56 -4.19 13.20 -2.75
C PRO A 56 -2.66 13.24 -2.82
N PHE A 57 -1.99 13.41 -1.67
CA PHE A 57 -0.54 13.39 -1.56
C PHE A 57 -0.10 12.52 -0.38
N CYS A 58 1.09 11.93 -0.52
CA CYS A 58 1.73 11.11 0.50
C CYS A 58 3.24 11.39 0.54
N ILE A 59 3.81 11.14 1.70
CA ILE A 59 5.26 10.99 1.91
C ILE A 59 5.49 9.58 2.40
N PHE A 60 6.61 8.96 2.06
CA PHE A 60 6.91 7.61 2.54
C PHE A 60 8.17 7.64 3.38
N LYS A 61 8.13 6.98 4.54
CA LYS A 61 9.27 6.83 5.43
C LYS A 61 9.39 5.39 5.92
N CYS A 62 10.60 4.86 5.91
CA CYS A 62 10.95 3.59 6.55
C CYS A 62 12.01 3.82 7.63
N ASP A 63 12.51 2.74 8.23
CA ASP A 63 13.50 2.82 9.30
C ASP A 63 14.84 3.44 8.85
N PHE A 64 15.12 3.48 7.54
CA PHE A 64 16.33 4.10 6.98
C PHE A 64 16.17 5.60 6.67
N GLY A 65 14.96 6.14 6.68
CA GLY A 65 14.67 7.53 6.33
C GLY A 65 13.50 7.69 5.36
N HIS A 66 13.43 8.86 4.72
CA HIS A 66 12.38 9.17 3.75
C HIS A 66 12.72 8.67 2.35
N ILE A 67 11.68 8.37 1.58
CA ILE A 67 11.80 8.21 0.14
C ILE A 67 12.09 9.57 -0.52
N GLY A 68 13.08 9.59 -1.40
CA GLY A 68 13.34 10.70 -2.31
C GLY A 68 14.32 10.35 -3.44
N TYR A 69 14.54 11.30 -4.34
CA TYR A 69 15.39 11.09 -5.50
C TYR A 69 16.86 10.91 -5.12
N ARG A 70 17.49 9.83 -5.61
CA ARG A 70 18.94 9.62 -5.56
C ARG A 70 19.68 10.85 -6.09
N ASN A 71 19.32 11.27 -7.30
CA ASN A 71 19.75 12.51 -7.92
C ASN A 71 18.68 12.97 -8.94
N LYS A 72 18.77 14.23 -9.36
CA LYS A 72 17.77 14.85 -10.26
C LYS A 72 17.78 14.24 -11.67
N GLN A 73 18.92 13.76 -12.17
CA GLN A 73 19.01 13.24 -13.54
C GLN A 73 18.39 11.85 -13.68
N SER A 74 18.74 10.93 -12.78
CA SER A 74 18.23 9.55 -12.82
C SER A 74 16.79 9.43 -12.33
N ARG A 75 16.39 10.32 -11.41
CA ARG A 75 15.10 10.25 -10.68
C ARG A 75 14.81 8.88 -10.05
N ILE A 76 15.84 8.07 -9.81
CA ILE A 76 15.69 6.79 -9.09
C ILE A 76 15.47 7.10 -7.61
N LEU A 77 14.56 6.38 -6.97
CA LEU A 77 14.19 6.57 -5.57
C LEU A 77 15.12 5.81 -4.62
N GLU A 78 15.44 6.45 -3.51
CA GLU A 78 16.16 5.90 -2.36
C GLU A 78 15.41 6.23 -1.07
N CYS A 79 15.62 5.44 -0.02
CA CYS A 79 14.88 5.53 1.25
C CYS A 79 15.71 6.06 2.43
N ASN A 80 16.91 6.58 2.18
CA ASN A 80 17.82 7.12 3.20
C ASN A 80 17.88 8.65 3.18
N LYS A 81 16.82 9.32 2.68
CA LYS A 81 16.82 10.78 2.58
C LYS A 81 16.40 11.41 3.90
N ALA A 82 17.10 12.48 4.28
CA ALA A 82 16.73 13.32 5.42
C ALA A 82 15.42 14.08 5.15
N LEU A 83 15.25 14.61 3.93
CA LEU A 83 14.08 15.36 3.50
C LEU A 83 13.10 14.47 2.75
N SER A 84 11.81 14.62 3.07
CA SER A 84 10.73 13.89 2.41
C SER A 84 10.46 14.44 1.01
N THR A 85 10.26 13.56 0.04
CA THR A 85 9.68 13.92 -1.26
C THR A 85 8.17 13.72 -1.22
N LEU A 86 7.41 14.70 -1.70
CA LEU A 86 5.95 14.61 -1.81
C LEU A 86 5.58 13.90 -3.10
N PHE A 87 4.70 12.91 -2.99
CA PHE A 87 4.16 12.17 -4.13
C PHE A 87 2.65 12.34 -4.20
N SER A 88 2.12 12.47 -5.40
CA SER A 88 0.68 12.46 -5.63
C SER A 88 0.18 11.03 -5.75
N LEU A 89 -0.96 10.75 -5.13
CA LEU A 89 -1.65 9.46 -5.19
C LEU A 89 -2.92 9.65 -6.02
N GLU A 90 -3.03 8.89 -7.10
CA GLU A 90 -4.21 8.86 -7.98
C GLU A 90 -4.79 7.46 -8.01
N GLU A 91 -6.11 7.35 -8.01
CA GLU A 91 -6.80 6.07 -8.14
C GLU A 91 -7.15 5.81 -9.61
N PRO A 92 -7.12 4.54 -10.07
CA PRO A 92 -7.61 4.20 -11.40
C PRO A 92 -9.07 4.65 -11.61
N HIS A 93 -9.31 5.41 -12.68
CA HIS A 93 -10.63 5.91 -13.05
C HIS A 93 -11.46 4.91 -13.89
N ASP A 94 -11.04 3.65 -14.00
CA ASP A 94 -11.65 2.64 -14.89
C ASP A 94 -12.97 2.05 -14.35
N GLY A 95 -13.44 2.52 -13.19
CA GLY A 95 -14.69 2.07 -12.59
C GLY A 95 -14.66 0.63 -12.06
N THR A 96 -13.52 -0.05 -12.16
CA THR A 96 -13.32 -1.34 -11.49
C THR A 96 -13.04 -1.07 -10.01
N HIS A 97 -13.55 -1.94 -9.13
CA HIS A 97 -13.20 -1.90 -7.71
C HIS A 97 -11.71 -2.24 -7.57
N SER A 98 -10.87 -1.23 -7.77
CA SER A 98 -9.44 -1.38 -7.86
C SER A 98 -8.93 -1.81 -6.49
N GLU A 99 -8.29 -2.98 -6.48
CA GLU A 99 -7.81 -3.75 -5.33
C GLU A 99 -6.72 -3.01 -4.53
N GLY A 100 -7.04 -1.84 -3.98
CA GLY A 100 -6.07 -0.91 -3.39
C GLY A 100 -5.06 -0.36 -4.39
N ILE A 101 -5.35 -0.44 -5.70
CA ILE A 101 -4.45 -0.01 -6.77
C ILE A 101 -4.42 1.51 -6.82
N ILE A 102 -3.22 2.05 -6.94
CA ILE A 102 -2.93 3.47 -7.06
C ILE A 102 -1.87 3.72 -8.13
N TYR A 103 -1.84 4.95 -8.61
CA TYR A 103 -0.76 5.53 -9.40
C TYR A 103 -0.02 6.55 -8.54
N LEU A 104 1.29 6.41 -8.48
CA LEU A 104 2.16 7.34 -7.75
C LEU A 104 2.87 8.25 -8.74
N LYS A 105 2.86 9.55 -8.45
CA LYS A 105 3.52 10.58 -9.27
C LYS A 105 4.47 11.42 -8.45
N GLY A 106 5.56 11.87 -9.06
CA GLY A 106 6.34 12.99 -8.57
C GLY A 106 5.52 14.28 -8.58
N SER A 107 6.04 15.32 -7.92
CA SER A 107 5.43 16.66 -7.91
C SER A 107 5.32 17.31 -9.29
N ASP A 108 6.11 16.84 -10.26
CA ASP A 108 6.08 17.23 -11.67
C ASP A 108 5.02 16.47 -12.50
N GLY A 109 4.27 15.56 -11.87
CA GLY A 109 3.23 14.76 -12.52
C GLY A 109 3.77 13.52 -13.24
N VAL A 110 5.07 13.25 -13.19
CA VAL A 110 5.66 12.07 -13.83
C VAL A 110 5.42 10.83 -12.97
N TYR A 111 5.10 9.70 -13.59
CA TYR A 111 4.74 8.48 -12.87
C TYR A 111 5.95 7.76 -12.31
N TRP A 112 5.71 7.06 -11.20
CA TRP A 112 6.60 5.99 -10.76
C TRP A 112 6.62 4.87 -11.79
N GLU A 113 7.80 4.30 -12.01
CA GLU A 113 8.00 3.13 -12.85
C GLU A 113 9.00 2.17 -12.19
N ILE A 114 8.88 0.90 -12.55
CA ILE A 114 9.87 -0.14 -12.20
C ILE A 114 10.84 -0.32 -13.36
N LEU A 115 12.13 -0.22 -13.06
CA LEU A 115 13.20 -0.44 -14.03
C LEU A 115 13.54 -1.94 -14.18
N ASN A 116 14.32 -2.27 -15.20
CA ASN A 116 14.76 -3.65 -15.47
C ASN A 116 15.56 -4.27 -14.31
N ASP A 117 16.28 -3.46 -13.54
CA ASP A 117 17.01 -3.87 -12.34
C ASP A 117 16.13 -3.90 -11.07
N LEU A 118 14.81 -3.81 -11.26
CA LEU A 118 13.76 -3.80 -10.24
C LEU A 118 13.80 -2.59 -9.30
N SER A 119 14.64 -1.60 -9.57
CA SER A 119 14.62 -0.32 -8.86
C SER A 119 13.42 0.52 -9.27
N ILE A 120 13.03 1.46 -8.41
CA ILE A 120 11.89 2.36 -8.66
C ILE A 120 12.40 3.74 -9.03
N CYS A 121 11.91 4.32 -10.12
CA CYS A 121 12.23 5.69 -10.50
C CYS A 121 10.96 6.47 -10.87
N VAL A 122 11.09 7.78 -11.07
CA VAL A 122 9.98 8.66 -11.45
C VAL A 122 10.22 9.19 -12.86
N ASN A 123 10.21 8.29 -13.84
CA ASN A 123 10.37 8.62 -15.26
C ASN A 123 9.21 8.09 -16.14
N GLY A 124 8.19 7.49 -15.54
CA GLY A 124 7.11 6.83 -16.26
C GLY A 124 6.25 7.81 -17.06
N CYS A 125 6.08 7.53 -18.35
CA CYS A 125 5.14 8.24 -19.22
C CYS A 125 3.69 7.79 -18.98
N GLU A 126 3.50 6.53 -18.56
CA GLU A 126 2.20 5.90 -18.34
C GLU A 126 2.03 5.48 -16.87
N PRO A 127 0.79 5.42 -16.36
CA PRO A 127 0.52 5.04 -14.98
C PRO A 127 0.87 3.57 -14.70
N SER A 128 1.84 3.34 -13.82
CA SER A 128 2.17 2.02 -13.30
C SER A 128 1.26 1.63 -12.13
N LYS A 129 0.69 0.42 -12.17
CA LYS A 129 -0.21 -0.12 -11.13
C LYS A 129 0.56 -0.56 -9.89
N PHE A 130 0.66 0.32 -8.89
CA PHE A 130 1.09 -0.04 -7.53
C PHE A 130 -0.13 -0.35 -6.66
N ALA A 131 0.04 -1.05 -5.54
CA ALA A 131 -1.01 -1.23 -4.54
C ALA A 131 -0.49 -0.97 -3.13
N LEU A 132 -1.29 -0.30 -2.31
CA LEU A 132 -1.00 -0.10 -0.89
C LEU A 132 -1.79 -1.10 -0.06
N GLU A 133 -1.10 -1.90 0.76
CA GLU A 133 -1.73 -2.79 1.72
C GLU A 133 -1.47 -2.30 3.15
N LEU A 134 -2.54 -2.05 3.91
CA LEU A 134 -2.42 -1.61 5.30
C LEU A 134 -1.77 -2.68 6.16
N CYS A 135 -0.79 -2.26 6.97
CA CYS A 135 -0.18 -3.09 7.99
C CYS A 135 -1.00 -3.01 9.30
N PRO A 136 -0.93 -4.04 10.16
CA PRO A 136 -1.55 -3.99 11.49
C PRO A 136 -1.01 -2.88 12.39
N SER A 137 0.23 -2.44 12.18
CA SER A 137 0.86 -1.33 12.89
C SER A 137 0.31 0.03 12.43
N HIS A 138 0.20 0.98 13.35
CA HIS A 138 -0.36 2.31 13.10
C HIS A 138 0.27 3.00 11.87
N SER A 139 -0.60 3.44 10.95
CA SER A 139 -0.28 4.28 9.78
C SER A 139 0.86 3.77 8.88
N ARG A 140 1.02 2.44 8.77
CA ARG A 140 2.01 1.83 7.86
C ARG A 140 1.35 1.03 6.74
N VAL A 141 2.00 1.04 5.59
CA VAL A 141 1.64 0.22 4.42
C VAL A 141 2.83 -0.56 3.91
N VAL A 142 2.56 -1.65 3.20
CA VAL A 142 3.51 -2.21 2.25
C VAL A 142 3.06 -1.85 0.84
N ILE A 143 4.03 -1.64 -0.06
CA ILE A 143 3.78 -1.23 -1.42
C ILE A 143 4.07 -2.41 -2.34
N LYS A 144 3.04 -2.88 -3.06
CA LYS A 144 3.17 -3.90 -4.11
C LYS A 144 3.36 -3.21 -5.46
N ALA A 145 4.38 -3.61 -6.20
CA ALA A 145 4.72 -3.06 -7.51
C ALA A 145 4.04 -3.84 -8.66
N PRO A 146 4.04 -3.30 -9.89
CA PRO A 146 3.40 -3.93 -11.05
C PRO A 146 3.91 -5.34 -11.37
N ASN A 147 5.15 -5.67 -10.98
CA ASN A 147 5.73 -7.01 -11.15
C ASN A 147 5.19 -8.05 -10.14
N GLY A 148 4.21 -7.68 -9.31
CA GLY A 148 3.60 -8.56 -8.31
C GLY A 148 4.41 -8.72 -7.02
N MET A 149 5.56 -8.05 -6.91
CA MET A 149 6.46 -8.11 -5.76
C MET A 149 6.28 -6.86 -4.89
N TYR A 150 6.62 -6.96 -3.62
CA TYR A 150 6.63 -5.85 -2.67
C TYR A 150 7.96 -5.11 -2.66
N LEU A 151 7.90 -3.81 -2.39
CA LEU A 151 9.09 -2.99 -2.23
C LEU A 151 9.87 -3.40 -0.99
N ARG A 152 11.17 -3.54 -1.17
CA ARG A 152 12.16 -3.80 -0.15
C ARG A 152 13.22 -2.71 -0.18
N ALA A 153 13.43 -2.12 0.98
CA ALA A 153 14.48 -1.19 1.27
C ALA A 153 15.68 -1.91 1.87
N GLU A 154 16.88 -1.45 1.55
CA GLU A 154 18.14 -1.93 2.14
C GLU A 154 18.87 -0.79 2.85
N GLN A 155 19.80 -1.14 3.75
CA GLN A 155 20.54 -0.17 4.57
C GLN A 155 21.33 0.85 3.74
N ASN A 156 21.74 0.50 2.51
CA ASN A 156 22.40 1.42 1.59
C ASN A 156 21.45 2.45 0.96
N GLY A 157 20.16 2.40 1.29
CA GLY A 157 19.12 3.30 0.79
C GLY A 157 18.42 2.79 -0.47
N SER A 158 18.84 1.68 -1.08
CA SER A 158 18.19 1.18 -2.29
C SER A 158 16.74 0.76 -2.02
N ILE A 159 15.89 0.91 -3.03
CA ILE A 159 14.51 0.43 -3.02
C ILE A 159 14.33 -0.44 -4.26
N GLN A 160 13.94 -1.69 -4.07
CA GLN A 160 13.68 -2.62 -5.16
C GLN A 160 12.42 -3.45 -4.94
N ALA A 161 11.71 -3.79 -6.02
CA ALA A 161 10.53 -4.64 -5.98
C ALA A 161 10.90 -6.13 -6.03
N THR A 162 11.46 -6.65 -4.93
CA THR A 162 12.04 -8.01 -4.86
C THR A 162 11.42 -8.89 -3.78
N CYS A 163 10.58 -8.36 -2.90
CA CYS A 163 10.03 -9.14 -1.79
C CYS A 163 8.73 -9.85 -2.21
N GLN A 164 8.67 -11.18 -2.04
CA GLN A 164 7.45 -11.93 -2.37
C GLN A 164 6.38 -11.89 -1.26
N ASN A 165 6.81 -11.65 -0.02
CA ASN A 165 5.95 -11.78 1.15
C ASN A 165 5.72 -10.42 1.80
N SER A 166 4.46 -9.98 1.87
CA SER A 166 4.08 -8.71 2.50
C SER A 166 4.57 -8.57 3.94
N ARG A 167 4.71 -9.67 4.70
CA ARG A 167 5.20 -9.64 6.08
C ARG A 167 6.70 -9.35 6.20
N GLN A 168 7.45 -9.59 5.14
CA GLN A 168 8.90 -9.35 5.06
C GLN A 168 9.23 -8.10 4.24
N ALA A 169 8.24 -7.51 3.59
CA ALA A 169 8.40 -6.29 2.84
C ALA A 169 8.68 -5.11 3.77
N THR A 170 9.28 -4.05 3.21
CA THR A 170 9.47 -2.83 3.97
C THR A 170 8.13 -2.18 4.24
N GLN A 171 7.90 -1.85 5.51
CA GLN A 171 6.75 -1.07 5.93
C GLN A 171 7.07 0.43 5.82
N TRP A 172 6.14 1.17 5.23
CA TRP A 172 6.26 2.60 4.97
C TRP A 172 5.21 3.33 5.78
N GLU A 173 5.64 4.25 6.63
CA GLU A 173 4.77 5.29 7.18
C GLU A 173 4.32 6.20 6.03
N PHE A 174 3.02 6.52 5.97
CA PHE A 174 2.40 7.25 4.85
C PHE A 174 1.30 8.24 5.28
#